data_AF-A0A2N7XTW8-F1
#
_entry.id   AF-A0A2N7XTW8-F1
#
_cell.length_a   1.000
_cell.length_b   1.000
_cell.length_c   1.000
_cell.angle_alpha   90.00
_cell.angle_beta   90.00
_cell.angle_gamma   90.00
#
_symmetry.space_group_name_H-M   'P 1'
#
loop_
_entity.id
_entity.type
_entity.pdbx_description
1 polymer ?
#
loop_
_entity_poly.entity_id
_entity_poly.type
_entity_poly.pdbx_seq_one_letter_code
_entity_poly.pdbx_strand_id
1 'polypeptide(L)'
;AGRDLALAFGVIAIIGMLILPIPAWLLDIGLALSITLSVMILMTSLFIEKPLQLSAFPTILLIATMLRLGLNLASTRLILGHGHEGPQAAGGVIGAFGEFLM
;
A
#
# COMPACT_ATOMS: atom_id res chain seq x y z
N ALA A 1 28.35 28.07 9.49
CA ALA A 1 27.83 28.49 8.18
C ALA A 1 27.57 27.30 7.24
N GLY A 2 28.57 26.48 6.87
CA GLY A 2 28.36 25.37 5.91
C GLY A 2 27.56 24.16 6.44
N ARG A 3 27.59 23.89 7.75
CA ARG A 3 26.89 22.75 8.36
C ARG A 3 25.37 22.94 8.42
N ASP A 4 24.91 24.16 8.67
CA ASP A 4 23.48 24.51 8.69
C ASP A 4 22.89 24.45 7.27
N LEU A 5 23.69 24.82 6.25
CA LEU A 5 23.33 24.66 4.84
C LEU A 5 23.20 23.19 4.42
N ALA A 6 24.12 22.33 4.89
CA ALA A 6 24.07 20.89 4.61
C ALA A 6 22.85 20.22 5.26
N LEU A 7 22.50 20.63 6.49
CA LEU A 7 21.29 20.17 7.17
C LEU A 7 20.01 20.68 6.47
N ALA A 8 19.97 21.95 6.08
CA ALA A 8 18.85 22.52 5.32
C ALA A 8 18.65 21.82 3.96
N PHE A 9 19.74 21.51 3.26
CA PHE A 9 19.69 20.76 1.99
C PHE A 9 19.21 19.33 2.20
N GLY A 10 19.62 18.68 3.30
CA GLY A 10 19.12 17.35 3.70
C GLY A 10 17.61 17.36 3.97
N VAL A 11 17.10 18.37 4.66
CA VAL A 11 15.65 18.51 4.93
C VAL A 11 14.88 18.79 3.64
N ILE A 12 15.38 19.67 2.77
CA ILE A 12 14.77 19.96 1.47
C ILE A 12 14.77 18.72 0.56
N ALA A 13 15.82 17.89 0.60
CA ALA A 13 15.89 16.63 -0.14
C ALA A 13 14.91 15.58 0.42
N ILE A 14 14.71 15.50 1.73
CA ILE A 14 13.70 14.63 2.37
C ILE A 14 12.29 15.07 1.98
N ILE A 15 12.01 16.38 1.96
CA ILE A 15 10.75 16.94 1.47
C ILE A 15 10.59 16.69 -0.04
N GLY A 16 11.66 16.81 -0.83
CA GLY A 16 11.66 16.50 -2.26
C GLY A 16 11.38 15.03 -2.57
N MET A 17 11.88 14.11 -1.73
CA MET A 17 11.57 12.69 -1.82
C MET A 17 10.13 12.38 -1.38
N LEU A 18 9.51 13.24 -0.55
CA LEU A 18 8.09 13.23 -0.26
C LEU A 18 7.24 13.62 -1.50
N ILE A 19 7.78 14.43 -2.40
CA ILE A 19 7.12 14.95 -3.60
C ILE A 19 7.07 13.94 -4.76
N LEU A 20 7.99 12.96 -4.85
CA LEU A 20 8.01 12.02 -6.00
C LEU A 20 6.75 11.12 -6.01
N PRO A 21 5.73 11.37 -6.84
CA PRO A 21 4.42 10.74 -6.73
C PRO A 21 4.51 9.28 -7.18
N ILE A 22 3.98 8.35 -6.38
CA ILE A 22 3.63 7.03 -6.93
C ILE A 22 2.26 7.22 -7.59
N PRO A 23 2.11 6.88 -8.88
CA PRO A 23 0.90 7.17 -9.62
C PRO A 23 -0.25 6.28 -9.11
N ALA A 24 -1.43 6.89 -8.92
CA ALA A 24 -2.58 6.27 -8.24
C ALA A 24 -3.06 4.93 -8.85
N TRP A 25 -2.92 4.77 -10.18
CA TRP A 25 -3.27 3.53 -10.88
C TRP A 25 -2.52 2.28 -10.36
N LEU A 26 -1.26 2.43 -9.95
CA LEU A 26 -0.44 1.32 -9.45
C LEU A 26 -0.93 0.88 -8.06
N LEU A 27 -1.41 1.83 -7.27
CA LEU A 27 -1.99 1.58 -5.96
C LEU A 27 -3.33 0.83 -6.09
N ASP A 28 -4.19 1.24 -7.03
CA ASP A 28 -5.47 0.58 -7.30
C ASP A 28 -5.28 -0.88 -7.71
N ILE A 29 -4.33 -1.15 -8.62
CA ILE A 29 -3.98 -2.51 -9.04
C ILE A 29 -3.44 -3.32 -7.85
N GLY A 30 -2.57 -2.71 -7.04
CA GLY A 30 -2.01 -3.36 -5.85
C GLY A 30 -3.07 -3.71 -4.80
N LEU A 31 -3.99 -2.79 -4.51
CA LEU A 31 -5.10 -3.01 -3.59
C LEU A 31 -6.05 -4.11 -4.08
N ALA A 32 -6.41 -4.08 -5.37
CA ALA A 32 -7.21 -5.15 -5.98
C ALA A 32 -6.52 -6.52 -5.85
N LEU A 33 -5.22 -6.59 -6.17
CA LEU A 33 -4.43 -7.81 -6.01
C LEU A 33 -4.39 -8.28 -4.56
N SER A 34 -4.20 -7.38 -3.60
CA SER A 34 -4.19 -7.71 -2.17
C SER A 34 -5.50 -8.32 -1.70
N ILE A 35 -6.65 -7.77 -2.14
CA ILE A 35 -7.97 -8.29 -1.79
C ILE A 35 -8.19 -9.65 -2.44
N THR A 36 -7.92 -9.79 -3.75
CA THR A 36 -8.04 -11.07 -4.45
C THR A 36 -7.17 -12.16 -3.83
N LEU A 37 -5.92 -11.85 -3.51
CA LEU A 37 -4.98 -12.80 -2.92
C LEU A 37 -5.38 -13.17 -1.49
N SER A 38 -5.92 -12.23 -0.72
CA SER A 38 -6.47 -12.50 0.62
C SER A 38 -7.66 -13.46 0.55
N VAL A 39 -8.60 -13.24 -0.38
CA VAL A 39 -9.76 -14.12 -0.59
C VAL A 39 -9.33 -15.48 -1.14
N MET A 40 -8.34 -15.52 -2.02
CA MET A 40 -7.78 -16.78 -2.54
C MET A 40 -7.12 -17.62 -1.43
N ILE A 41 -6.36 -16.99 -0.53
CA ILE A 41 -5.79 -17.67 0.64
C ILE A 41 -6.89 -18.17 1.56
N LEU A 42 -7.93 -17.37 1.82
CA LEU A 42 -9.07 -17.76 2.63
C LEU A 42 -9.77 -18.99 2.03
N MET A 43 -10.13 -18.93 0.75
CA MET A 43 -10.77 -20.03 0.04
C MET A 43 -9.87 -21.27 0.05
N THR A 44 -8.58 -21.11 -0.23
CA THR A 44 -7.63 -22.22 -0.16
C THR A 44 -7.64 -22.83 1.25
N SER A 45 -7.49 -22.03 2.30
CA SER A 45 -7.46 -22.50 3.70
C SER A 45 -8.71 -23.28 4.12
N LEU A 46 -9.88 -22.93 3.57
CA LEU A 46 -11.16 -23.57 3.89
C LEU A 46 -11.31 -24.96 3.25
N PHE A 47 -10.60 -25.21 2.15
CA PHE A 47 -10.65 -26.45 1.36
C PHE A 47 -9.39 -27.33 1.53
N ILE A 48 -8.48 -27.01 2.46
CA ILE A 48 -7.25 -27.78 2.69
C ILE A 48 -7.53 -29.06 3.50
N GLU A 49 -7.25 -30.22 2.89
CA GLU A 49 -7.35 -31.55 3.52
C GLU A 49 -5.99 -32.22 3.81
N LYS A 50 -4.85 -31.67 3.31
CA LYS A 50 -3.52 -32.32 3.42
C LYS A 50 -2.42 -31.46 4.08
N PRO A 51 -1.63 -32.01 5.02
CA PRO A 51 -0.59 -31.30 5.77
C PRO A 51 0.65 -30.86 4.96
N LEU A 52 0.76 -31.19 3.67
CA LEU A 52 1.88 -30.77 2.80
C LEU A 52 1.87 -29.24 2.53
N GLN A 53 0.73 -28.57 2.71
CA GLN A 53 0.62 -27.10 2.63
C GLN A 53 1.12 -26.38 3.89
N LEU A 54 1.32 -27.07 5.03
CA LEU A 54 1.71 -26.41 6.29
C LEU A 54 3.08 -25.72 6.24
N SER A 55 3.98 -26.12 5.34
CA SER A 55 5.30 -25.46 5.21
C SER A 55 5.28 -24.29 4.22
N ALA A 56 4.47 -24.36 3.15
CA ALA A 56 4.30 -23.26 2.20
C ALA A 56 3.34 -22.18 2.72
N PHE A 57 2.36 -22.56 3.55
CA PHE A 57 1.30 -21.68 4.04
C PHE A 57 1.81 -20.49 4.88
N PRO A 58 2.69 -20.66 5.88
CA PRO A 58 3.27 -19.55 6.62
C PRO A 58 4.02 -18.56 5.72
N THR A 59 4.74 -19.07 4.71
CA THR A 59 5.50 -18.24 3.77
C THR A 59 4.56 -17.44 2.86
N ILE A 60 3.50 -18.05 2.34
CA ILE A 60 2.48 -17.36 1.54
C ILE A 60 1.77 -16.28 2.36
N LEU A 61 1.41 -16.59 3.62
CA LEU A 61 0.84 -15.62 4.54
C LEU A 61 1.81 -14.46 4.85
N LEU A 62 3.09 -14.75 5.07
CA LEU A 62 4.12 -13.73 5.31
C LEU A 62 4.24 -12.78 4.11
N ILE A 63 4.31 -13.30 2.89
CA ILE A 63 4.37 -12.51 1.66
C ILE A 63 3.11 -11.68 1.48
N ALA A 64 1.92 -12.27 1.66
CA ALA A 64 0.65 -11.56 1.57
C ALA A 64 0.56 -10.41 2.60
N THR A 65 1.06 -10.65 3.82
CA THR A 65 1.08 -9.64 4.88
C THR A 65 2.07 -8.51 4.57
N MET A 66 3.25 -8.83 4.02
CA MET A 66 4.21 -7.83 3.57
C MET A 66 3.69 -6.98 2.41
N LEU A 67 3.05 -7.60 1.41
CA LEU A 67 2.38 -6.88 0.32
C LEU A 67 1.34 -5.89 0.88
N ARG A 68 0.53 -6.36 1.82
CA ARG A 68 -0.48 -5.53 2.48
C ARG A 68 0.14 -4.35 3.24
N LEU A 69 1.22 -4.58 3.99
CA LEU A 69 1.97 -3.52 4.67
C LEU A 69 2.50 -2.47 3.69
N GLY A 70 3.10 -2.89 2.57
CA GLY A 70 3.60 -1.99 1.53
C GLY A 70 2.51 -1.14 0.89
N LEU A 71 1.36 -1.74 0.60
CA LEU A 71 0.21 -1.02 0.03
C LEU A 71 -0.42 -0.02 1.00
N ASN A 72 -0.45 -0.33 2.30
CA ASN A 72 -0.96 0.59 3.31
C ASN A 72 -0.01 1.79 3.54
N LEU A 73 1.30 1.59 3.44
CA LEU A 73 2.27 2.70 3.47
C LEU A 73 2.15 3.58 2.22
N ALA A 74 2.02 2.95 1.04
CA ALA A 74 1.83 3.65 -0.22
C ALA A 74 0.52 4.44 -0.25
N SER A 75 -0.58 3.87 0.26
CA SER A 75 -1.89 4.54 0.31
C SER A 75 -1.84 5.72 1.28
N THR A 76 -1.26 5.54 2.47
CA THR A 76 -1.10 6.63 3.45
C THR A 76 -0.29 7.78 2.86
N ARG A 77 0.79 7.50 2.13
CA ARG A 77 1.58 8.53 1.45
C ARG A 77 0.79 9.24 0.35
N LEU A 78 0.00 8.51 -0.43
CA LEU A 78 -0.83 9.07 -1.50
C LEU A 78 -1.96 9.94 -0.93
N ILE A 79 -2.63 9.48 0.13
CA ILE A 79 -3.68 10.21 0.85
C ILE A 79 -3.12 11.49 1.50
N LEU A 80 -1.98 11.41 2.20
CA LEU A 80 -1.40 12.60 2.84
C LEU A 80 -0.75 13.56 1.83
N GLY A 81 -0.27 13.07 0.69
CA GLY A 81 0.35 13.88 -0.35
C GLY A 81 -0.64 14.55 -1.30
N HIS A 82 -1.69 13.84 -1.73
CA HIS A 82 -2.66 14.29 -2.75
C HIS A 82 -4.10 14.39 -2.21
N GLY A 83 -4.36 14.04 -0.94
CA GLY A 83 -5.73 14.08 -0.38
C GLY A 83 -6.33 15.47 -0.26
N HIS A 84 -5.53 16.55 -0.37
CA HIS A 84 -6.02 17.92 -0.45
C HIS A 84 -6.64 18.28 -1.83
N GLU A 85 -6.40 17.47 -2.88
CA GLU A 85 -6.96 17.67 -4.22
C GLU A 85 -8.35 17.01 -4.40
N GLY A 86 -8.86 16.34 -3.36
CA GLY A 86 -10.18 15.71 -3.33
C GLY A 86 -10.16 14.18 -3.20
N PRO A 87 -11.30 13.53 -2.91
CA PRO A 87 -11.39 12.08 -2.64
C PRO A 87 -10.97 11.20 -3.82
N GLN A 88 -10.90 11.74 -5.04
CA GLN A 88 -10.47 11.02 -6.25
C GLN A 88 -8.94 10.99 -6.43
N ALA A 89 -8.20 11.88 -5.75
CA ALA A 89 -6.74 12.00 -5.90
C ALA A 89 -5.96 10.92 -5.12
N ALA A 90 -6.61 10.26 -4.16
CA ALA A 90 -6.03 9.16 -3.37
C ALA A 90 -6.07 7.79 -4.10
N GLY A 91 -6.65 7.71 -5.31
CA GLY A 91 -6.85 6.47 -6.06
C GLY A 91 -8.33 6.08 -6.18
N GLY A 92 -8.70 5.46 -7.30
CA GLY A 92 -10.09 5.17 -7.64
C GLY A 92 -10.71 4.13 -6.72
N VAL A 93 -9.95 3.13 -6.30
CA VAL A 93 -10.42 2.10 -5.34
C VAL A 93 -10.62 2.72 -3.96
N ILE A 94 -9.70 3.57 -3.50
CA ILE A 94 -9.81 4.23 -2.18
C ILE A 94 -11.00 5.21 -2.16
N GLY A 95 -11.16 6.03 -3.21
CA GLY A 95 -12.29 6.95 -3.33
C GLY A 95 -13.64 6.24 -3.38
N ALA A 96 -13.76 5.17 -4.18
CA ALA A 96 -14.99 4.39 -4.28
C ALA A 96 -15.37 3.69 -2.96
N PHE A 97 -14.39 3.16 -2.22
CA PHE A 97 -14.63 2.62 -0.88
C PHE A 97 -15.05 3.70 0.12
N GLY A 98 -14.49 4.92 0.00
CA GLY A 98 -14.87 6.06 0.83
C GLY A 98 -16.31 6.53 0.60
N GLU A 99 -16.75 6.58 -0.67
CA GLU A 99 -18.11 6.95 -1.06
C GLU A 99 -19.14 5.86 -0.69
N PHE A 100 -18.76 4.59 -0.72
CA PHE A 100 -19.64 3.49 -0.32
C PHE A 100 -19.93 3.43 1.19
N LEU A 101 -19.03 3.96 2.03
CA LEU A 101 -19.14 3.92 3.50
C LEU A 101 -19.80 5.18 4.11
N MET A 102 -19.95 6.26 3.35
CA MET A 102 -20.66 7.50 3.75
C MET A 102 -22.09 7.50 3.23
#